data_AF-A0A9E3QDH8-F1
#
_entry.id   AF-A0A9E3QDH8-F1
#
_cell.length_a   1.000
_cell.length_b   1.000
_cell.length_c   1.000
_cell.angle_alpha   90.00
_cell.angle_beta   90.00
_cell.angle_gamma   90.00
#
_symmetry.space_group_name_H-M   'P 1'
#
loop_
_entity.id
_entity.type
_entity.pdbx_description
1 polymer ?
#
loop_
_entity_poly.entity_id
_entity_poly.type
_entity_poly.pdbx_seq_one_letter_code
_entity_poly.pdbx_strand_id
1 'polypeptide(L)'
;MIRLGIVDFDTSHAVEFTKRLNHIDIAEDQWVEGAKVVAGVPGRSLIAPEVIPKNAEKLKSYGVELYDDPADLFGKIDAVLIESVDGGVHRERALPFLERGMPTYVDKPFACSLEDAKAMVDIAARKHIPLMSSSSLRYAPEVVAARQGEGGTGAILGAATYGPAPTHPTRNPGLFHYGIHPVEMLFALMGPGCQRLTCLSRPEGEVVTGLWADGRLGTVRGIRKGKADYGFTLFGAKAVATRGVSTKYIYRELLKQIVRMFETKREPIDLHETLEIVAFIEAARRSAEGGGTPMEIKV
;
A
#
# COMPACT_ATOMS: atom_id res chain seq x y z
N MET A 1 21.45 -12.46 5.18
CA MET A 1 20.00 -12.66 5.04
C MET A 1 19.32 -11.85 6.11
N ILE A 2 18.40 -10.96 5.72
CA ILE A 2 17.72 -10.03 6.63
C ILE A 2 16.66 -10.79 7.42
N ARG A 3 16.66 -10.64 8.74
CA ARG A 3 15.64 -11.22 9.64
C ARG A 3 14.48 -10.24 9.76
N LEU A 4 13.28 -10.67 9.39
CA LEU A 4 12.08 -9.84 9.41
C LEU A 4 11.18 -10.23 10.59
N GLY A 5 10.65 -9.20 11.24
CA GLY A 5 9.53 -9.31 12.17
C GLY A 5 8.22 -8.88 11.52
N ILE A 6 7.12 -9.55 11.84
CA ILE A 6 5.76 -9.11 11.45
C ILE A 6 4.99 -8.67 12.70
N VAL A 7 4.34 -7.51 12.64
CA VAL A 7 3.43 -7.02 13.68
C VAL A 7 2.01 -6.95 13.09
N ASP A 8 1.05 -7.50 13.83
CA ASP A 8 -0.37 -7.69 13.47
C ASP A 8 -0.59 -8.73 12.37
N PHE A 9 -1.44 -9.73 12.64
CA PHE A 9 -1.72 -10.87 11.74
C PHE A 9 -3.16 -10.88 11.21
N ASP A 10 -3.82 -9.73 11.14
CA ASP A 10 -5.23 -9.60 10.71
C ASP A 10 -5.39 -9.41 9.19
N THR A 11 -4.29 -9.45 8.43
CA THR A 11 -4.29 -9.45 6.96
C THR A 11 -3.82 -10.77 6.38
N SER A 12 -4.13 -11.00 5.10
CA SER A 12 -3.53 -12.11 4.36
C SER A 12 -2.01 -11.96 4.17
N HIS A 13 -1.47 -10.73 4.25
CA HIS A 13 -0.06 -10.46 4.00
C HIS A 13 0.85 -11.14 5.02
N ALA A 14 0.47 -11.23 6.29
CA ALA A 14 1.25 -11.96 7.30
C ALA A 14 1.61 -13.37 6.82
N VAL A 15 0.64 -14.10 6.27
CA VAL A 15 0.83 -15.45 5.73
C VAL A 15 1.50 -15.42 4.35
N GLU A 16 0.98 -14.61 3.43
CA GLU A 16 1.41 -14.62 2.03
C GLU A 16 2.83 -14.06 1.82
N PHE A 17 3.28 -13.13 2.67
CA PHE A 17 4.65 -12.64 2.69
C PHE A 17 5.59 -13.69 3.27
N THR A 18 5.20 -14.31 4.39
CA THR A 18 5.99 -15.40 5.00
C THR A 18 6.23 -16.55 4.02
N LYS A 19 5.19 -17.00 3.30
CA LYS A 19 5.34 -18.05 2.27
C LYS A 19 6.41 -17.73 1.24
N ARG A 20 6.42 -16.48 0.73
CA ARG A 20 7.31 -16.02 -0.35
C ARG A 20 8.74 -15.75 0.10
N LEU A 21 8.92 -15.28 1.33
CA LEU A 21 10.23 -14.99 1.91
C LEU A 21 10.89 -16.23 2.51
N ASN A 22 10.09 -17.13 3.08
CA ASN A 22 10.60 -18.36 3.70
C ASN A 22 10.61 -19.56 2.75
N HIS A 23 10.02 -19.42 1.55
CA HIS A 23 9.94 -20.45 0.50
C HIS A 23 9.13 -21.68 0.94
N ILE A 24 7.95 -21.45 1.52
CA ILE A 24 7.09 -22.49 2.11
C ILE A 24 5.68 -22.40 1.52
N ASP A 25 5.05 -23.53 1.22
CA ASP A 25 3.66 -23.63 0.75
C ASP A 25 3.32 -22.70 -0.44
N ILE A 26 4.29 -22.46 -1.32
CA ILE A 26 4.14 -21.62 -2.51
C ILE A 26 5.10 -22.08 -3.62
N ALA A 27 4.70 -21.89 -4.88
CA ALA A 27 5.53 -22.24 -6.04
C ALA A 27 6.85 -21.44 -6.08
N GLU A 28 7.91 -22.05 -6.61
CA GLU A 28 9.25 -21.45 -6.72
C GLU A 28 9.25 -20.13 -7.49
N ASP A 29 8.38 -19.98 -8.49
CA ASP A 29 8.25 -18.74 -9.23
C ASP A 29 7.74 -17.57 -8.37
N GLN A 30 7.21 -17.82 -7.18
CA GLN A 30 6.77 -16.79 -6.22
C GLN A 30 7.84 -16.40 -5.19
N TRP A 31 8.95 -17.12 -5.14
CA TRP A 31 9.97 -16.92 -4.12
C TRP A 31 10.63 -15.54 -4.22
N VAL A 32 10.98 -15.00 -3.07
CA VAL A 32 11.73 -13.76 -2.93
C VAL A 32 12.92 -14.03 -2.02
N GLU A 33 14.11 -13.70 -2.51
CA GLU A 33 15.37 -13.91 -1.80
C GLU A 33 15.75 -12.70 -0.94
N GLY A 34 16.79 -12.84 -0.13
CA GLY A 34 17.44 -11.73 0.61
C GLY A 34 16.95 -11.54 2.05
N ALA A 35 15.72 -11.97 2.37
CA ALA A 35 15.15 -11.87 3.71
C ALA A 35 14.29 -13.08 4.10
N LYS A 36 14.09 -13.28 5.41
CA LYS A 36 13.20 -14.31 5.98
C LYS A 36 12.42 -13.75 7.15
N VAL A 37 11.15 -14.15 7.28
CA VAL A 37 10.34 -13.88 8.48
C VAL A 37 10.75 -14.87 9.56
N VAL A 38 11.25 -14.36 10.69
CA VAL A 38 11.76 -15.20 11.79
C VAL A 38 10.95 -15.06 13.07
N ALA A 39 10.30 -13.92 13.26
CA ALA A 39 9.51 -13.64 14.45
C ALA A 39 8.26 -12.83 14.11
N GLY A 40 7.25 -12.86 14.97
CA GLY A 40 6.12 -11.96 14.83
C GLY A 40 5.22 -11.86 16.05
N VAL A 41 4.36 -10.86 16.04
CA VAL A 41 3.40 -10.56 17.11
C VAL A 41 2.00 -10.56 16.49
N PRO A 42 1.12 -11.50 16.87
CA PRO A 42 -0.24 -11.58 16.30
C PRO A 42 -1.05 -10.29 16.46
N GLY A 43 -0.81 -9.56 17.55
CA GLY A 43 -1.40 -8.27 17.81
C GLY A 43 -2.90 -8.31 18.05
N ARG A 44 -3.59 -7.21 17.73
CA ARG A 44 -5.04 -7.05 17.96
C ARG A 44 -5.67 -6.32 16.78
N SER A 45 -6.90 -6.69 16.43
CA SER A 45 -7.65 -6.07 15.35
C SER A 45 -9.07 -5.72 15.76
N LEU A 46 -9.54 -4.57 15.30
CA LEU A 46 -10.95 -4.18 15.38
C LEU A 46 -11.70 -4.41 14.06
N ILE A 47 -10.98 -4.75 12.98
CA ILE A 47 -11.56 -4.97 11.65
C ILE A 47 -11.72 -6.47 11.36
N ALA A 48 -10.70 -7.29 11.68
CA ALA A 48 -10.68 -8.72 11.37
C ALA A 48 -10.06 -9.57 12.51
N PRO A 49 -10.51 -9.44 13.78
CA PRO A 49 -9.97 -10.20 14.91
C PRO A 49 -10.04 -11.72 14.72
N GLU A 50 -11.05 -12.21 14.01
CA GLU A 50 -11.28 -13.63 13.73
C GLU A 50 -10.22 -14.27 12.83
N VAL A 51 -9.47 -13.46 12.07
CA VAL A 51 -8.41 -13.93 11.17
C VAL A 51 -7.12 -14.23 11.94
N ILE A 52 -6.89 -13.53 13.06
CA ILE A 52 -5.64 -13.57 13.83
C ILE A 52 -5.27 -14.98 14.29
N PRO A 53 -6.14 -15.78 14.96
CA PRO A 53 -5.76 -17.09 15.48
C PRO A 53 -5.29 -18.03 14.36
N LYS A 54 -6.03 -18.06 13.24
CA LYS A 54 -5.69 -18.87 12.07
C LYS A 54 -4.34 -18.49 11.48
N ASN A 55 -4.06 -17.19 11.35
CA ASN A 55 -2.80 -16.73 10.80
C ASN A 55 -1.63 -17.00 11.77
N ALA A 56 -1.84 -16.82 13.08
CA ALA A 56 -0.84 -17.14 14.10
C ALA A 56 -0.46 -18.64 14.09
N GLU A 57 -1.45 -19.53 14.00
CA GLU A 57 -1.20 -20.97 13.83
C GLU A 57 -0.41 -21.27 12.55
N LYS A 58 -0.75 -20.61 11.44
CA LYS A 58 -0.05 -20.81 10.18
C LYS A 58 1.40 -20.33 10.24
N LEU A 59 1.67 -19.16 10.82
CA LEU A 59 3.03 -18.64 11.00
C LEU A 59 3.86 -19.54 11.94
N LYS A 60 3.27 -20.04 13.04
CA LYS A 60 3.91 -21.07 13.88
C LYS A 60 4.26 -22.33 13.09
N SER A 61 3.35 -22.81 12.24
CA SER A 61 3.60 -24.00 11.40
C SER A 61 4.71 -23.79 10.36
N TYR A 62 5.04 -22.53 10.03
CA TYR A 62 6.16 -22.15 9.17
C TYR A 62 7.47 -21.93 9.94
N GLY A 63 7.49 -22.18 11.25
CA GLY A 63 8.65 -22.00 12.10
C GLY A 63 8.92 -20.54 12.51
N VAL A 64 7.93 -19.65 12.38
CA VAL A 64 8.03 -18.27 12.88
C VAL A 64 7.80 -18.26 14.39
N GLU A 65 8.72 -17.69 15.15
CA GLU A 65 8.59 -17.55 16.60
C GLU A 65 7.61 -16.43 16.96
N LEU A 66 6.61 -16.73 17.78
CA LEU A 66 5.57 -15.76 18.13
C LEU A 66 5.79 -15.17 19.51
N TYR A 67 5.58 -13.87 19.60
CA TYR A 67 5.69 -13.08 20.82
C TYR A 67 4.38 -12.32 21.08
N ASP A 68 4.22 -11.86 22.31
CA ASP A 68 3.02 -11.12 22.73
C ASP A 68 3.22 -9.60 22.64
N ASP A 69 4.45 -9.11 22.86
CA ASP A 69 4.78 -7.68 22.83
C ASP A 69 5.70 -7.35 21.63
N PRO A 70 5.40 -6.31 20.81
CA PRO A 70 6.33 -5.81 19.78
C PRO A 70 7.75 -5.56 20.28
N ALA A 71 7.93 -5.19 21.55
CA ALA A 71 9.25 -4.98 22.15
C ALA A 71 10.09 -6.26 22.24
N ASP A 72 9.46 -7.43 22.31
CA ASP A 72 10.17 -8.71 22.34
C ASP A 72 10.87 -9.00 21.00
N LEU A 73 10.50 -8.34 19.92
CA LEU A 73 11.18 -8.49 18.63
C LEU A 73 12.57 -7.83 18.61
N PHE A 74 12.87 -6.91 19.53
CA PHE A 74 14.13 -6.19 19.54
C PHE A 74 15.33 -7.13 19.74
N GLY A 75 16.38 -6.93 18.92
CA GLY A 75 17.56 -7.80 18.87
C GLY A 75 17.37 -9.09 18.06
N LYS A 76 16.12 -9.47 17.75
CA LYS A 76 15.79 -10.71 17.01
C LYS A 76 15.58 -10.48 15.51
N ILE A 77 15.26 -9.24 15.13
CA ILE A 77 14.96 -8.83 13.75
C ILE A 77 15.86 -7.67 13.33
N ASP A 78 16.04 -7.53 12.01
CA ASP A 78 16.83 -6.48 11.36
C ASP A 78 15.94 -5.44 10.62
N ALA A 79 14.68 -5.77 10.37
CA ALA A 79 13.64 -4.88 9.86
C ALA A 79 12.24 -5.41 10.22
N VAL A 80 11.22 -4.55 10.18
CA VAL A 80 9.85 -4.88 10.58
C VAL A 80 8.84 -4.63 9.45
N LEU A 81 7.83 -5.49 9.39
CA LEU A 81 6.64 -5.36 8.56
C LEU A 81 5.44 -5.11 9.49
N ILE A 82 4.79 -3.95 9.37
CA ILE A 82 3.55 -3.62 10.07
C ILE A 82 2.40 -3.98 9.13
N GLU A 83 1.66 -5.05 9.43
CA GLU A 83 0.73 -5.69 8.51
C GLU A 83 -0.73 -5.61 8.99
N SER A 84 -1.05 -4.58 9.76
CA SER A 84 -2.43 -4.35 10.21
C SER A 84 -3.32 -3.98 9.02
N VAL A 85 -4.55 -4.49 8.99
CA VAL A 85 -5.54 -4.04 8.00
C VAL A 85 -6.05 -2.62 8.31
N ASP A 86 -5.83 -2.14 9.53
CA ASP A 86 -6.34 -0.87 10.05
C ASP A 86 -5.27 0.22 10.00
N GLY A 87 -5.39 1.10 9.00
CA GLY A 87 -4.45 2.21 8.83
C GLY A 87 -4.45 3.22 9.98
N GLY A 88 -5.47 3.22 10.83
CA GLY A 88 -5.57 4.10 11.99
C GLY A 88 -4.63 3.72 13.13
N VAL A 89 -4.10 2.49 13.17
CA VAL A 89 -3.16 2.04 14.22
C VAL A 89 -1.70 2.01 13.76
N HIS A 90 -1.43 2.22 12.48
CA HIS A 90 -0.08 2.06 11.92
C HIS A 90 0.98 2.93 12.59
N ARG A 91 0.64 4.18 12.94
CA ARG A 91 1.54 5.05 13.71
C ARG A 91 1.91 4.42 15.05
N GLU A 92 0.92 4.02 15.84
CA GLU A 92 1.14 3.37 17.15
C GLU A 92 2.02 2.12 17.01
N ARG A 93 1.81 1.32 15.96
CA ARG A 93 2.56 0.08 15.70
C ARG A 93 3.98 0.32 15.20
N ALA A 94 4.19 1.31 14.34
CA ALA A 94 5.48 1.59 13.70
C ALA A 94 6.44 2.38 14.61
N LEU A 95 5.91 3.31 15.43
CA LEU A 95 6.73 4.21 16.25
C LEU A 95 7.80 3.52 17.10
N PRO A 96 7.52 2.42 17.85
CA PRO A 96 8.53 1.76 18.67
C PRO A 96 9.77 1.28 17.89
N PHE A 97 9.58 0.90 16.62
CA PHE A 97 10.62 0.43 15.72
C PHE A 97 11.35 1.60 15.06
N LEU A 98 10.60 2.58 14.55
CA LEU A 98 11.17 3.80 13.96
C LEU A 98 12.06 4.53 14.97
N GLU A 99 11.61 4.66 16.22
CA GLU A 99 12.38 5.32 17.29
C GLU A 99 13.71 4.63 17.59
N ARG A 100 13.79 3.32 17.36
CA ARG A 100 15.00 2.51 17.52
C ARG A 100 15.89 2.45 16.28
N GLY A 101 15.53 3.17 15.22
CA GLY A 101 16.30 3.17 13.99
C GLY A 101 16.07 1.94 13.11
N MET A 102 14.94 1.22 13.29
CA MET A 102 14.64 0.01 12.55
C MET A 102 14.02 0.35 11.17
N PRO A 103 14.57 -0.16 10.06
CA PRO A 103 13.92 -0.09 8.76
C PRO A 103 12.52 -0.73 8.83
N THR A 104 11.54 -0.04 8.27
CA THR A 104 10.13 -0.38 8.50
C THR A 104 9.35 -0.34 7.19
N TYR A 105 8.60 -1.41 6.92
CA TYR A 105 7.51 -1.39 5.94
C TYR A 105 6.19 -1.29 6.71
N VAL A 106 5.31 -0.40 6.25
CA VAL A 106 3.96 -0.24 6.78
C VAL A 106 2.98 -0.59 5.68
N ASP A 107 2.10 -1.55 5.92
CA ASP A 107 1.14 -1.98 4.92
C ASP A 107 0.15 -0.85 4.56
N LYS A 108 -0.59 -1.08 3.49
CA LYS A 108 -1.60 -0.13 3.01
C LYS A 108 -2.89 -0.21 3.84
N PRO A 109 -3.57 0.93 4.04
CA PRO A 109 -3.12 2.28 3.72
C PRO A 109 -2.02 2.73 4.69
N PHE A 110 -1.06 3.56 4.24
CA PHE A 110 0.06 3.99 5.08
C PHE A 110 -0.39 4.56 6.43
N ALA A 111 -1.39 5.45 6.39
CA ALA A 111 -2.16 5.91 7.52
C ALA A 111 -3.56 6.33 7.04
N CYS A 112 -4.50 6.49 7.97
CA CYS A 112 -5.84 7.03 7.70
C CYS A 112 -5.96 8.55 7.90
N SER A 113 -4.85 9.23 8.21
CA SER A 113 -4.77 10.69 8.33
C SER A 113 -3.41 11.20 7.85
N LEU A 114 -3.36 12.39 7.24
CA LEU A 114 -2.09 13.01 6.85
C LEU A 114 -1.23 13.36 8.08
N GLU A 115 -1.86 13.67 9.21
CA GLU A 115 -1.15 13.93 10.47
C GLU A 115 -0.33 12.71 10.93
N ASP A 116 -0.94 11.53 10.95
CA ASP A 116 -0.25 10.30 11.36
C ASP A 116 0.79 9.87 10.33
N ALA A 117 0.50 10.06 9.05
CA ALA A 117 1.45 9.81 7.97
C ALA A 117 2.72 10.68 8.13
N LYS A 118 2.54 11.99 8.36
CA LYS A 118 3.64 12.93 8.61
C LYS A 118 4.44 12.56 9.85
N ALA A 119 3.76 12.21 10.94
CA ALA A 119 4.44 11.83 12.18
C ALA A 119 5.42 10.65 11.98
N MET A 120 5.03 9.64 11.19
CA MET A 120 5.92 8.53 10.84
C MET A 120 7.08 8.96 9.92
N VAL A 121 6.78 9.74 8.87
CA VAL A 121 7.79 10.25 7.93
C VAL A 121 8.82 11.14 8.63
N ASP A 122 8.40 12.03 9.53
CA ASP A 122 9.26 12.95 10.27
C ASP A 122 10.26 12.20 11.16
N ILE A 123 9.84 11.10 11.80
CA ILE A 123 10.74 10.26 12.59
C ILE A 123 11.70 9.52 11.68
N ALA A 124 11.19 8.99 10.56
CA ALA A 124 12.03 8.27 9.60
C ALA A 124 13.13 9.17 9.03
N ALA A 125 12.77 10.40 8.63
CA ALA A 125 13.70 11.41 8.14
C ALA A 125 14.73 11.82 9.21
N ARG A 126 14.29 12.13 10.44
CA ARG A 126 15.20 12.52 11.53
C ARG A 126 16.20 11.44 11.91
N LYS A 127 15.83 10.17 11.74
CA LYS A 127 16.69 9.02 12.07
C LYS A 127 17.40 8.41 10.86
N HIS A 128 17.16 8.95 9.66
CA HIS A 128 17.69 8.44 8.40
C HIS A 128 17.40 6.95 8.21
N ILE A 129 16.16 6.53 8.49
CA ILE A 129 15.73 5.14 8.36
C ILE A 129 14.84 4.93 7.15
N PRO A 130 15.03 3.82 6.42
CA PRO A 130 14.14 3.47 5.32
C PRO A 130 12.73 3.20 5.82
N LEU A 131 11.77 3.88 5.21
CA LEU A 131 10.34 3.70 5.43
C LEU A 131 9.64 3.55 4.08
N MET A 132 8.71 2.60 4.00
CA MET A 132 7.89 2.42 2.80
C MET A 132 6.48 1.98 3.18
N SER A 133 5.51 2.41 2.39
CA SER A 133 4.20 1.79 2.30
C SER A 133 3.81 1.68 0.84
N SER A 134 3.15 0.60 0.46
CA SER A 134 2.55 0.55 -0.87
C SER A 134 1.44 -0.48 -1.01
N SER A 135 0.49 -0.21 -1.91
CA SER A 135 -0.27 -1.31 -2.50
C SER A 135 0.63 -2.18 -3.39
N SER A 136 0.49 -3.50 -3.26
CA SER A 136 1.09 -4.46 -4.18
C SER A 136 0.74 -4.24 -5.66
N LEU A 137 -0.39 -3.62 -6.00
CA LEU A 137 -0.77 -3.32 -7.38
C LEU A 137 0.08 -2.25 -8.05
N ARG A 138 0.79 -1.40 -7.29
CA ARG A 138 1.81 -0.49 -7.84
C ARG A 138 2.87 -1.27 -8.63
N TYR A 139 3.17 -2.48 -8.18
CA TYR A 139 4.20 -3.35 -8.74
C TYR A 139 3.61 -4.51 -9.56
N ALA A 140 2.34 -4.45 -9.92
CA ALA A 140 1.79 -5.38 -10.89
C ALA A 140 2.59 -5.28 -12.20
N PRO A 141 2.98 -6.41 -12.82
CA PRO A 141 3.77 -6.39 -14.06
C PRO A 141 3.17 -5.51 -15.15
N GLU A 142 1.85 -5.49 -15.29
CA GLU A 142 1.13 -4.68 -16.28
C GLU A 142 1.25 -3.18 -16.01
N VAL A 143 1.26 -2.75 -14.74
CA VAL A 143 1.44 -1.35 -14.35
C VAL A 143 2.88 -0.92 -14.56
N VAL A 144 3.84 -1.75 -14.15
CA VAL A 144 5.29 -1.47 -14.33
C VAL A 144 5.65 -1.38 -15.81
N ALA A 145 5.18 -2.34 -16.63
CA ALA A 145 5.36 -2.36 -18.08
C ALA A 145 4.81 -1.08 -18.74
N ALA A 146 3.57 -0.70 -18.41
CA ALA A 146 2.95 0.50 -18.97
C ALA A 146 3.72 1.78 -18.58
N ARG A 147 4.19 1.88 -17.33
CA ARG A 147 5.03 3.00 -16.88
C ARG A 147 6.38 3.06 -17.62
N GLN A 148 6.93 1.91 -18.00
CA GLN A 148 8.16 1.80 -18.78
C GLN A 148 7.95 2.04 -20.29
N GLY A 149 6.73 2.35 -20.72
CA GLY A 149 6.39 2.68 -22.10
C GLY A 149 6.07 1.47 -22.97
N GLU A 150 5.91 0.28 -22.39
CA GLU A 150 5.39 -0.87 -23.13
C GLU A 150 4.01 -0.55 -23.71
N GLY A 151 3.78 -0.97 -24.95
CA GLY A 151 2.59 -0.59 -25.72
C GLY A 151 2.73 0.72 -26.50
N GLY A 152 3.87 1.42 -26.40
CA GLY A 152 4.21 2.52 -27.32
C GLY A 152 3.32 3.76 -27.18
N THR A 153 2.75 3.98 -25.99
CA THR A 153 1.82 5.09 -25.71
C THR A 153 2.47 6.47 -25.84
N GLY A 154 3.80 6.57 -25.79
CA GLY A 154 4.52 7.84 -25.77
C GLY A 154 4.41 8.54 -24.41
N ALA A 155 4.50 9.87 -24.38
CA ALA A 155 4.32 10.62 -23.14
C ALA A 155 2.90 10.38 -22.58
N ILE A 156 2.80 10.10 -21.28
CA ILE A 156 1.53 9.89 -20.58
C ILE A 156 0.84 11.24 -20.41
N LEU A 157 -0.36 11.40 -20.98
CA LEU A 157 -1.18 12.61 -20.92
C LEU A 157 -2.33 12.48 -19.90
N GLY A 158 -2.62 11.26 -19.44
CA GLY A 158 -3.61 10.97 -18.42
C GLY A 158 -3.75 9.48 -18.16
N ALA A 159 -4.46 9.12 -17.09
CA ALA A 159 -4.77 7.74 -16.77
C ALA A 159 -6.11 7.61 -16.06
N ALA A 160 -6.81 6.50 -16.29
CA ALA A 160 -8.00 6.11 -15.55
C ALA A 160 -7.79 4.73 -14.95
N THR A 161 -7.90 4.58 -13.63
CA THR A 161 -7.75 3.30 -12.93
C THR A 161 -9.07 2.87 -12.30
N TYR A 162 -9.23 1.57 -12.07
CA TYR A 162 -10.40 1.03 -11.40
C TYR A 162 -10.05 -0.18 -10.52
N GLY A 163 -10.87 -0.39 -9.49
CA GLY A 163 -10.72 -1.50 -8.55
C GLY A 163 -11.86 -1.60 -7.54
N PRO A 164 -11.92 -2.68 -6.75
CA PRO A 164 -12.81 -2.79 -5.59
C PRO A 164 -12.60 -1.61 -4.63
N ALA A 165 -13.69 -1.10 -4.06
CA ALA A 165 -13.65 -0.07 -3.04
C ALA A 165 -14.72 -0.27 -1.94
N PRO A 166 -14.85 -1.47 -1.33
CA PRO A 166 -15.65 -1.61 -0.11
C PRO A 166 -15.14 -0.63 0.96
N THR A 167 -16.06 -0.10 1.76
CA THR A 167 -15.78 0.93 2.77
C THR A 167 -15.78 0.33 4.16
N HIS A 168 -14.90 0.79 5.04
CA HIS A 168 -14.95 0.51 6.47
C HIS A 168 -15.06 1.83 7.25
N PRO A 169 -16.29 2.37 7.42
CA PRO A 169 -16.50 3.78 7.74
C PRO A 169 -15.88 4.24 9.06
N THR A 170 -15.69 3.33 10.03
CA THR A 170 -15.19 3.67 11.38
C THR A 170 -13.68 3.59 11.54
N ARG A 171 -12.94 2.95 10.62
CA ARG A 171 -11.51 2.65 10.81
C ARG A 171 -10.68 3.03 9.58
N ASN A 172 -11.11 2.60 8.38
CA ASN A 172 -10.50 2.97 7.11
C ASN A 172 -11.52 3.74 6.24
N PRO A 173 -11.74 5.04 6.53
CA PRO A 173 -12.81 5.80 5.90
C PRO A 173 -12.55 6.06 4.40
N GLY A 174 -13.62 6.20 3.62
CA GLY A 174 -13.54 6.47 2.19
C GLY A 174 -12.75 5.40 1.42
N LEU A 175 -11.82 5.84 0.58
CA LEU A 175 -10.99 4.95 -0.25
C LEU A 175 -9.87 4.24 0.53
N PHE A 176 -9.61 4.55 1.81
CA PHE A 176 -8.50 3.97 2.55
C PHE A 176 -8.56 2.44 2.68
N HIS A 177 -9.75 1.83 2.71
CA HIS A 177 -9.89 0.39 2.97
C HIS A 177 -9.38 -0.48 1.79
N TYR A 178 -10.01 -0.33 0.62
CA TYR A 178 -9.62 -1.05 -0.61
C TYR A 178 -9.46 -0.13 -1.83
N GLY A 179 -10.09 1.05 -1.80
CA GLY A 179 -9.95 2.06 -2.86
C GLY A 179 -8.52 2.60 -3.03
N ILE A 180 -7.66 2.41 -2.03
CA ILE A 180 -6.22 2.69 -2.07
C ILE A 180 -5.53 1.93 -3.20
N HIS A 181 -5.99 0.73 -3.55
CA HIS A 181 -5.41 -0.09 -4.61
C HIS A 181 -5.43 0.60 -5.99
N PRO A 182 -6.59 1.04 -6.52
CA PRO A 182 -6.61 1.82 -7.76
C PRO A 182 -6.04 3.24 -7.64
N VAL A 183 -6.04 3.85 -6.45
CA VAL A 183 -5.32 5.13 -6.22
C VAL A 183 -3.82 4.94 -6.41
N GLU A 184 -3.23 3.90 -5.81
CA GLU A 184 -1.82 3.56 -5.96
C GLU A 184 -1.43 3.26 -7.40
N MET A 185 -2.26 2.53 -8.15
CA MET A 185 -2.03 2.35 -9.59
C MET A 185 -2.03 3.69 -10.35
N LEU A 186 -2.90 4.64 -9.97
CA LEU A 186 -2.95 5.94 -10.63
C LEU A 186 -1.66 6.72 -10.41
N PHE A 187 -1.19 6.79 -9.15
CA PHE A 187 0.06 7.45 -8.80
C PHE A 187 1.28 6.74 -9.40
N ALA A 188 1.28 5.41 -9.46
CA ALA A 188 2.33 4.66 -10.13
C ALA A 188 2.46 5.01 -11.62
N LEU A 189 1.35 5.27 -12.30
CA LEU A 189 1.32 5.62 -13.74
C LEU A 189 1.57 7.12 -13.98
N MET A 190 1.03 7.99 -13.13
CA MET A 190 1.03 9.44 -13.34
C MET A 190 2.18 10.16 -12.64
N GLY A 191 2.76 9.56 -11.59
CA GLY A 191 3.64 10.24 -10.64
C GLY A 191 2.89 11.14 -9.66
N PRO A 192 3.60 11.78 -8.71
CA PRO A 192 3.04 12.79 -7.81
C PRO A 192 2.67 14.07 -8.55
N GLY A 193 2.06 15.02 -7.83
CA GLY A 193 1.75 16.37 -8.32
C GLY A 193 0.27 16.62 -8.59
N CYS A 194 -0.65 15.81 -8.07
CA CYS A 194 -2.07 16.11 -8.07
C CYS A 194 -2.34 17.32 -7.16
N GLN A 195 -2.90 18.39 -7.72
CA GLN A 195 -3.15 19.65 -7.00
C GLN A 195 -4.59 19.76 -6.51
N ARG A 196 -5.54 19.24 -7.29
CA ARG A 196 -6.97 19.40 -7.03
C ARG A 196 -7.74 18.18 -7.51
N LEU A 197 -8.82 17.85 -6.83
CA LEU A 197 -9.72 16.79 -7.25
C LEU A 197 -11.20 17.12 -7.04
N THR A 198 -12.07 16.31 -7.63
CA THR A 198 -13.49 16.16 -7.26
C THR A 198 -13.80 14.66 -7.10
N CYS A 199 -14.66 14.31 -6.15
CA CYS A 199 -15.16 12.96 -5.95
C CYS A 199 -16.68 12.94 -5.92
N LEU A 200 -17.29 12.23 -6.88
CA LEU A 200 -18.71 11.90 -6.83
C LEU A 200 -18.87 10.49 -6.26
N SER A 201 -19.61 10.38 -5.17
CA SER A 201 -19.84 9.11 -4.46
C SER A 201 -21.32 8.73 -4.46
N ARG A 202 -21.60 7.45 -4.70
CA ARG A 202 -22.90 6.78 -4.63
C ARG A 202 -22.77 5.46 -3.88
N PRO A 203 -23.87 4.81 -3.44
CA PRO A 203 -23.78 3.50 -2.78
C PRO A 203 -22.98 2.46 -3.59
N GLU A 204 -23.07 2.49 -4.91
CA GLU A 204 -22.44 1.51 -5.83
C GLU A 204 -20.94 1.74 -6.05
N GLY A 205 -20.41 2.90 -5.67
CA GLY A 205 -19.02 3.25 -5.89
C GLY A 205 -18.81 4.75 -6.03
N GLU A 206 -17.59 5.14 -6.36
CA GLU A 206 -17.20 6.54 -6.51
C GLU A 206 -16.31 6.76 -7.73
N VAL A 207 -16.29 7.99 -8.21
CA VAL A 207 -15.38 8.43 -9.26
C VAL A 207 -14.66 9.67 -8.76
N VAL A 208 -13.34 9.56 -8.67
CA VAL A 208 -12.45 10.69 -8.37
C VAL A 208 -11.83 11.17 -9.67
N THR A 209 -11.86 12.47 -9.94
CA THR A 209 -11.08 13.10 -11.03
C THR A 209 -10.09 14.07 -10.41
N GLY A 210 -8.80 13.85 -10.66
CA GLY A 210 -7.71 14.70 -10.21
C GLY A 210 -7.06 15.49 -11.34
N LEU A 211 -6.57 16.68 -11.03
CA LEU A 211 -5.81 17.58 -11.90
C LEU A 211 -4.37 17.67 -11.38
N TRP A 212 -3.41 17.24 -12.21
CA TRP A 212 -1.99 17.35 -11.92
C TRP A 212 -1.45 18.74 -12.27
N ALA A 213 -0.35 19.13 -11.63
CA ALA A 213 0.30 20.43 -11.78
C ALA A 213 0.72 20.74 -13.22
N ASP A 214 0.99 19.71 -14.01
CA ASP A 214 1.35 19.81 -15.43
C ASP A 214 0.13 19.81 -16.37
N GLY A 215 -1.09 19.88 -15.82
CA GLY A 215 -2.34 19.93 -16.56
C GLY A 215 -2.91 18.56 -16.93
N ARG A 216 -2.23 17.45 -16.63
CA ARG A 216 -2.77 16.10 -16.87
C ARG A 216 -3.96 15.80 -15.97
N LEU A 217 -4.87 14.97 -16.47
CA LEU A 217 -6.05 14.51 -15.74
C LEU A 217 -5.94 13.02 -15.42
N GLY A 218 -6.27 12.68 -14.17
CA GLY A 218 -6.32 11.31 -13.67
C GLY A 218 -7.72 10.96 -13.15
N THR A 219 -8.15 9.71 -13.29
CA THR A 219 -9.43 9.25 -12.75
C THR A 219 -9.28 7.94 -11.97
N VAL A 220 -9.97 7.83 -10.84
CA VAL A 220 -10.11 6.58 -10.07
C VAL A 220 -11.58 6.19 -10.05
N ARG A 221 -11.90 4.97 -10.47
CA ARG A 221 -13.23 4.34 -10.30
C ARG A 221 -13.18 3.31 -9.18
N GLY A 222 -13.76 3.65 -8.03
CA GLY A 222 -14.01 2.71 -6.95
C GLY A 222 -15.29 1.92 -7.21
N ILE A 223 -15.24 0.60 -7.12
CA ILE A 223 -16.36 -0.33 -7.37
C ILE A 223 -16.81 -0.95 -6.06
N ARG A 224 -18.04 -0.64 -5.60
CA ARG A 224 -18.67 -1.30 -4.43
C ARG A 224 -19.70 -2.36 -4.82
N LYS A 225 -20.37 -2.18 -5.96
CA LYS A 225 -21.41 -3.10 -6.44
C LYS A 225 -21.05 -3.67 -7.81
N GLY A 226 -21.16 -5.00 -7.95
CA GLY A 226 -20.88 -5.73 -9.19
C GLY A 226 -19.51 -6.41 -9.19
N LYS A 227 -19.09 -6.93 -10.35
CA LYS A 227 -17.77 -7.53 -10.53
C LYS A 227 -16.70 -6.44 -10.38
N ALA A 228 -15.74 -6.67 -9.48
CA ALA A 228 -14.66 -5.75 -9.22
C ALA A 228 -13.32 -6.41 -9.56
N ASP A 229 -12.82 -6.13 -10.76
CA ASP A 229 -11.45 -6.45 -11.18
C ASP A 229 -10.56 -5.21 -11.06
N TYR A 230 -9.26 -5.39 -11.25
CA TYR A 230 -8.30 -4.29 -11.32
C TYR A 230 -7.91 -4.00 -12.76
N GLY A 231 -7.68 -2.73 -13.07
CA GLY A 231 -7.15 -2.36 -14.37
C GLY A 231 -7.05 -0.85 -14.56
N PHE A 232 -6.60 -0.48 -15.75
CA PHE A 232 -6.41 0.91 -16.13
C PHE A 232 -6.54 1.14 -17.63
N THR A 233 -6.79 2.39 -17.99
CA THR A 233 -6.59 2.96 -19.32
C THR A 233 -5.55 4.06 -19.22
N LEU A 234 -4.50 3.97 -20.01
CA LEU A 234 -3.44 4.96 -20.14
C LEU A 234 -3.66 5.76 -21.42
N PHE A 235 -3.74 7.08 -21.29
CA PHE A 235 -3.90 8.00 -22.42
C PHE A 235 -2.54 8.61 -22.74
N GLY A 236 -1.87 8.11 -23.77
CA GLY A 236 -0.57 8.61 -24.19
C GLY A 236 -0.63 9.42 -25.49
N ALA A 237 0.43 10.19 -25.74
CA ALA A 237 0.56 11.04 -26.93
C ALA A 237 0.52 10.30 -28.27
N LYS A 238 0.81 8.99 -28.29
CA LYS A 238 0.85 8.16 -29.49
C LYS A 238 -0.25 7.10 -29.53
N ALA A 239 -0.71 6.63 -28.37
CA ALA A 239 -1.70 5.57 -28.28
C ALA A 239 -2.46 5.60 -26.95
N VAL A 240 -3.66 5.02 -26.97
CA VAL A 240 -4.42 4.68 -25.76
C VAL A 240 -4.26 3.19 -25.49
N ALA A 241 -3.90 2.82 -24.27
CA ALA A 241 -3.72 1.43 -23.87
C ALA A 241 -4.61 1.08 -22.67
N THR A 242 -5.47 0.08 -22.82
CA THR A 242 -6.28 -0.47 -21.72
C THR A 242 -5.76 -1.86 -21.34
N ARG A 243 -5.59 -2.11 -20.04
CA ARG A 243 -5.08 -3.38 -19.50
C ARG A 243 -5.86 -3.76 -18.24
N GLY A 244 -6.24 -5.03 -18.15
CA GLY A 244 -6.57 -5.65 -16.87
C GLY A 244 -5.28 -5.95 -16.10
N VAL A 245 -5.37 -5.97 -14.77
CA VAL A 245 -4.23 -6.23 -13.88
C VAL A 245 -4.41 -7.57 -13.17
N SER A 246 -3.45 -8.47 -13.35
CA SER A 246 -3.41 -9.76 -12.67
C SER A 246 -2.84 -9.65 -11.27
N THR A 247 -3.45 -10.33 -10.31
CA THR A 247 -2.94 -10.43 -8.93
C THR A 247 -1.89 -11.53 -8.75
N LYS A 248 -1.53 -12.27 -9.81
CA LYS A 248 -0.67 -13.46 -9.72
C LYS A 248 0.70 -13.19 -9.08
N TYR A 249 1.32 -12.06 -9.38
CA TYR A 249 2.70 -11.75 -8.97
C TYR A 249 2.85 -10.51 -8.09
N ILE A 250 1.74 -9.86 -7.72
CA ILE A 250 1.77 -8.55 -7.06
C ILE A 250 2.51 -8.56 -5.71
N TYR A 251 2.34 -9.63 -4.91
CA TYR A 251 3.05 -9.77 -3.64
C TYR A 251 4.53 -10.07 -3.83
N ARG A 252 4.88 -10.91 -4.82
CA ARG A 252 6.29 -11.19 -5.14
C ARG A 252 7.01 -9.91 -5.55
N GLU A 253 6.42 -9.13 -6.46
CA GLU A 253 7.05 -7.91 -6.96
C GLU A 253 7.12 -6.80 -5.90
N LEU A 254 6.11 -6.67 -5.04
CA LEU A 254 6.16 -5.78 -3.87
C LEU A 254 7.29 -6.19 -2.91
N LEU A 255 7.36 -7.46 -2.52
CA LEU A 255 8.36 -7.98 -1.59
C LEU A 255 9.79 -7.79 -2.11
N LYS A 256 10.03 -7.92 -3.42
CA LYS A 256 11.32 -7.58 -4.02
C LYS A 256 11.72 -6.13 -3.74
N GLN A 257 10.79 -5.19 -3.78
CA GLN A 257 11.08 -3.79 -3.46
C GLN A 257 11.30 -3.57 -1.95
N ILE A 258 10.50 -4.23 -1.11
CA ILE A 258 10.66 -4.19 0.35
C ILE A 258 12.04 -4.72 0.76
N VAL A 259 12.44 -5.89 0.26
CA VAL A 259 13.77 -6.47 0.54
C VAL A 259 14.87 -5.55 0.02
N ARG A 260 14.75 -5.07 -1.22
CA ARG A 260 15.74 -4.14 -1.80
C ARG A 260 15.88 -2.87 -0.96
N MET A 261 14.80 -2.32 -0.43
CA MET A 261 14.84 -1.17 0.47
C MET A 261 15.63 -1.49 1.73
N PHE A 262 15.39 -2.65 2.35
CA PHE A 262 16.10 -3.04 3.56
C PHE A 262 17.59 -3.32 3.32
N GLU A 263 17.96 -3.87 2.15
CA GLU A 263 19.34 -4.11 1.74
C GLU A 263 20.09 -2.81 1.43
N THR A 264 19.47 -1.93 0.63
CA THR A 264 20.13 -0.73 0.10
C THR A 264 19.98 0.49 1.01
N LYS A 265 19.09 0.42 1.98
CA LYS A 265 18.65 1.55 2.81
C LYS A 265 18.15 2.74 1.98
N ARG A 266 17.51 2.46 0.84
CA ARG A 266 16.92 3.46 -0.06
C ARG A 266 15.47 3.13 -0.34
N GLU A 267 14.60 4.11 -0.16
CA GLU A 267 13.18 4.01 -0.42
C GLU A 267 12.93 3.87 -1.94
N PRO A 268 12.07 2.93 -2.37
CA PRO A 268 11.72 2.78 -3.79
C PRO A 268 10.65 3.78 -4.23
N ILE A 269 10.02 4.48 -3.28
CA ILE A 269 9.00 5.50 -3.47
C ILE A 269 9.42 6.70 -2.63
N ASP A 270 9.37 7.90 -3.19
CA ASP A 270 9.55 9.12 -2.42
C ASP A 270 8.41 9.24 -1.40
N LEU A 271 8.75 9.40 -0.11
CA LEU A 271 7.75 9.52 0.95
C LEU A 271 6.81 10.72 0.74
N HIS A 272 7.22 11.75 0.00
CA HIS A 272 6.32 12.82 -0.43
C HIS A 272 5.15 12.29 -1.26
N GLU A 273 5.38 11.34 -2.18
CA GLU A 273 4.32 10.70 -2.97
C GLU A 273 3.39 9.89 -2.06
N THR A 274 3.92 9.19 -1.06
CA THR A 274 3.11 8.48 -0.06
C THR A 274 2.23 9.45 0.75
N LEU A 275 2.75 10.60 1.19
CA LEU A 275 1.97 11.63 1.86
C LEU A 275 0.88 12.22 0.94
N GLU A 276 1.21 12.42 -0.33
CA GLU A 276 0.26 12.91 -1.33
C GLU A 276 -0.88 11.92 -1.58
N ILE A 277 -0.62 10.61 -1.60
CA ILE A 277 -1.67 9.58 -1.71
C ILE A 277 -2.62 9.63 -0.52
N VAL A 278 -2.11 9.81 0.70
CA VAL A 278 -2.95 9.97 1.90
C VAL A 278 -3.80 11.24 1.79
N ALA A 279 -3.18 12.37 1.44
CA ALA A 279 -3.87 13.64 1.25
C ALA A 279 -4.93 13.60 0.13
N PHE A 280 -4.64 12.88 -0.96
CA PHE A 280 -5.57 12.64 -2.06
C PHE A 280 -6.82 11.89 -1.57
N ILE A 281 -6.66 10.83 -0.77
CA ILE A 281 -7.80 10.07 -0.25
C ILE A 281 -8.61 10.89 0.76
N GLU A 282 -7.96 11.67 1.63
CA GLU A 282 -8.67 12.58 2.55
C GLU A 282 -9.43 13.68 1.81
N ALA A 283 -8.84 14.26 0.76
CA ALA A 283 -9.51 15.24 -0.10
C ALA A 283 -10.67 14.60 -0.87
N ALA A 284 -10.52 13.38 -1.39
CA ALA A 284 -11.58 12.66 -2.09
C ALA A 284 -12.78 12.40 -1.16
N ARG A 285 -12.53 11.99 0.09
CA ARG A 285 -13.58 11.81 1.10
C ARG A 285 -14.33 13.12 1.37
N ARG A 286 -13.61 14.22 1.63
CA ARG A 286 -14.21 15.53 1.88
C ARG A 286 -15.01 16.04 0.67
N SER A 287 -14.51 15.82 -0.54
CA SER A 287 -15.21 16.16 -1.79
C SER A 287 -16.53 15.38 -1.91
N ALA A 288 -16.50 14.07 -1.63
CA ALA A 288 -17.69 13.23 -1.64
C ALA A 288 -18.75 13.67 -0.61
N GLU A 289 -18.32 13.99 0.62
CA GLU A 289 -19.20 14.53 1.68
C GLU A 289 -19.79 15.89 1.29
N GLY A 290 -19.03 16.70 0.55
CA GLY A 290 -19.46 17.98 -0.02
C GLY A 290 -20.17 17.87 -1.37
N GLY A 291 -20.70 16.69 -1.73
CA GLY A 291 -21.50 16.51 -2.96
C GLY A 291 -20.71 16.67 -4.27
N GLY A 292 -19.41 16.40 -4.26
CA GLY A 292 -18.52 16.57 -5.43
C GLY A 292 -17.86 17.94 -5.51
N THR A 293 -17.94 18.76 -4.45
CA THR A 293 -17.24 20.05 -4.41
C THR A 293 -15.74 19.85 -4.61
N PRO A 294 -15.09 20.62 -5.50
CA PRO A 294 -13.66 20.48 -5.73
C PRO A 294 -12.82 20.74 -4.47
N MET A 295 -11.79 19.94 -4.26
CA MET A 295 -10.87 20.03 -3.10
C MET A 295 -9.44 20.20 -3.57
N GLU A 296 -8.73 21.16 -2.98
CA GLU A 296 -7.28 21.28 -3.12
C GLU A 296 -6.58 20.21 -2.27
N ILE A 297 -5.50 19.65 -2.80
CA ILE A 297 -4.61 18.71 -2.12
C ILE A 297 -3.48 19.52 -1.49
N LYS A 298 -3.31 19.35 -0.18
CA LYS A 298 -2.25 19.99 0.60
C LYS A 298 -1.47 18.91 1.33
N VAL A 299 -0.19 18.78 0.99
CA VAL A 299 0.78 17.89 1.64
C VAL A 299 1.63 18.71 2.58
#